data_AF-A0AAP0MI25-F1
#
_entry.id   AF-A0AAP0MI25-F1
#
_cell.length_a   1.000
_cell.length_b   1.000
_cell.length_c   1.000
_cell.angle_alpha   90.00
_cell.angle_beta   90.00
_cell.angle_gamma   90.00
#
_symmetry.space_group_name_H-M   'P 1'
#
loop_
_entity.id
_entity.type
_entity.pdbx_description
1 polymer ?
#
loop_
_entity_poly.entity_id
_entity_poly.type
_entity_poly.pdbx_seq_one_letter_code
_entity_poly.pdbx_strand_id
1 'polypeptide(L)'
;MLRVTLIYVEKSNELCTRNALILSNFLRLQTIDAATQEQHAALKQEVRRMITTTANKLAHKLHMIDSVQRLGVAYHFEKEIEDELGKASHYLDRDDLYVVSLRFRLFRQQGVKIPCDVFEKFKDDEGKFKESLINDIRGMLSLYEAAYLAIRGRHFR
;
A
#
# COMPACT_ATOMS: atom_id res chain seq x y z
N MET A 1 -27.85 -4.67 66.18
CA MET A 1 -26.45 -5.01 65.84
C MET A 1 -26.34 -5.82 64.55
N LEU A 2 -27.04 -6.96 64.41
CA LEU A 2 -26.98 -7.85 63.23
C LEU A 2 -27.29 -7.19 61.86
N ARG A 3 -28.22 -6.24 61.82
CA ARG A 3 -28.66 -5.58 60.57
C ARG A 3 -27.58 -4.69 59.93
N VAL A 4 -26.69 -4.11 60.73
CA VAL A 4 -25.59 -3.26 60.25
C VAL A 4 -24.47 -4.12 59.65
N THR A 5 -24.18 -5.27 60.27
CA THR A 5 -23.18 -6.22 59.77
C THR A 5 -23.59 -6.82 58.42
N LEU A 6 -24.87 -7.15 58.23
CA LEU A 6 -25.37 -7.70 56.97
C LEU A 6 -25.21 -6.71 55.81
N ILE A 7 -25.56 -5.43 56.02
CA ILE A 7 -25.39 -4.37 55.01
C ILE A 7 -23.92 -4.16 54.65
N TYR A 8 -23.02 -4.24 55.62
CA TYR A 8 -21.59 -4.11 55.38
C TYR A 8 -21.06 -5.26 54.51
N VAL A 9 -21.44 -6.50 54.85
CA VAL A 9 -21.05 -7.70 54.09
C VAL A 9 -21.58 -7.64 52.65
N GLU A 10 -22.83 -7.27 52.44
CA GLU A 10 -23.42 -7.13 51.11
C GLU A 10 -22.69 -6.07 50.25
N LYS A 11 -22.43 -4.89 50.81
CA LYS A 11 -21.66 -3.84 50.12
C LYS A 11 -20.24 -4.26 49.78
N SER A 12 -19.56 -4.94 50.71
CA SER A 12 -18.21 -5.47 50.46
C SER A 12 -18.20 -6.52 49.34
N ASN A 13 -19.23 -7.39 49.29
CA ASN A 13 -19.34 -8.42 48.26
C ASN A 13 -19.67 -7.82 46.88
N GLU A 14 -20.51 -6.79 46.84
CA GLU A 14 -20.83 -6.04 45.62
C GLU A 14 -19.59 -5.30 45.08
N LEU A 15 -18.82 -4.67 45.96
CA LEU A 15 -17.56 -4.00 45.59
C LEU A 15 -16.52 -4.99 45.05
N CYS A 16 -16.39 -6.17 45.68
CA CYS A 16 -15.51 -7.24 45.22
C CYS A 16 -15.91 -7.73 43.81
N THR A 17 -17.21 -7.94 43.59
CA THR A 17 -17.74 -8.38 42.28
C THR A 17 -17.50 -7.34 41.19
N ARG A 18 -17.72 -6.06 41.49
CA ARG A 18 -17.46 -4.95 40.54
C ARG A 18 -15.98 -4.85 40.21
N ASN A 19 -15.10 -4.97 41.19
CA ASN A 19 -13.65 -4.95 40.99
C ASN A 19 -13.18 -6.15 40.16
N ALA A 20 -13.72 -7.35 40.41
CA ALA A 20 -13.41 -8.55 39.62
C ALA A 20 -13.84 -8.39 38.14
N LEU A 21 -15.03 -7.81 37.90
CA LEU A 21 -15.49 -7.53 36.54
C LEU A 21 -14.58 -6.51 35.83
N ILE A 22 -14.20 -5.42 36.51
CA ILE A 22 -13.28 -4.41 35.98
C ILE A 22 -11.94 -5.02 35.59
N LEU A 23 -11.34 -5.84 36.47
CA LEU A 23 -10.07 -6.53 36.19
C LEU A 23 -10.20 -7.48 35.00
N SER A 24 -11.31 -8.23 34.90
CA SER A 24 -11.55 -9.12 33.77
C SER A 24 -11.69 -8.39 32.44
N ASN A 25 -12.35 -7.22 32.44
CA ASN A 25 -12.50 -6.40 31.24
C ASN A 25 -11.17 -5.74 30.85
N PHE A 26 -10.39 -5.27 31.83
CA PHE A 26 -9.07 -4.72 31.60
C PHE A 26 -8.11 -5.74 30.97
N LEU A 27 -8.05 -6.96 31.54
CA LEU A 27 -7.26 -8.05 30.97
C LEU A 27 -7.71 -8.42 29.55
N ARG A 28 -9.03 -8.43 29.30
CA ARG A 28 -9.58 -8.72 27.96
C ARG A 28 -9.21 -7.64 26.94
N LEU A 29 -9.23 -6.36 27.32
CA LEU A 29 -8.80 -5.26 26.44
C LEU A 29 -7.31 -5.39 26.11
N GLN A 30 -6.46 -5.67 27.11
CA GLN A 30 -5.03 -5.88 26.89
C GLN A 30 -4.73 -7.05 25.94
N THR A 31 -5.48 -8.15 26.02
CA THR A 31 -5.29 -9.30 25.11
C THR A 31 -5.76 -9.00 23.70
N ILE A 32 -6.84 -8.23 23.53
CA ILE A 32 -7.32 -7.77 22.22
C ILE A 32 -6.28 -6.85 21.56
N ASP A 33 -5.70 -5.92 22.31
CA ASP A 33 -4.68 -5.00 21.81
C ASP A 33 -3.43 -5.76 21.33
N ALA A 34 -2.97 -6.74 22.12
CA ALA A 34 -1.83 -7.58 21.75
C ALA A 34 -2.10 -8.41 20.48
N ALA A 35 -3.27 -9.04 20.38
CA ALA A 35 -3.64 -9.83 19.20
C ALA A 35 -3.80 -8.95 17.95
N THR A 36 -4.35 -7.74 18.10
CA THR A 36 -4.50 -6.78 17.00
C THR A 36 -3.13 -6.32 16.49
N GLN A 37 -2.19 -6.09 17.40
CA GLN A 37 -0.82 -5.71 17.05
C GLN A 37 -0.07 -6.83 16.32
N GLU A 38 -0.26 -8.08 16.74
CA GLU A 38 0.32 -9.25 16.07
C GLU A 38 -0.23 -9.41 14.65
N GLN A 39 -1.55 -9.30 14.46
CA GLN A 39 -2.18 -9.36 13.14
C GLN A 39 -1.68 -8.24 12.23
N HIS A 40 -1.57 -7.02 12.75
CA HIS A 40 -1.02 -5.89 12.01
C HIS A 40 0.44 -6.14 11.57
N ALA A 41 1.28 -6.67 12.46
CA ALA A 41 2.65 -7.02 12.14
C ALA A 41 2.75 -8.12 11.07
N ALA A 42 1.92 -9.15 11.18
CA ALA A 42 1.85 -10.24 10.20
C ALA A 42 1.42 -9.73 8.81
N LEU A 43 0.37 -8.88 8.75
CA LEU A 43 -0.10 -8.31 7.50
C LEU A 43 0.95 -7.39 6.86
N LYS A 44 1.62 -6.56 7.67
CA LYS A 44 2.72 -5.72 7.20
C LYS A 44 3.86 -6.57 6.59
N GLN A 45 4.19 -7.68 7.23
CA GLN A 45 5.21 -8.59 6.72
C GLN A 45 4.80 -9.26 5.40
N GLU A 46 3.52 -9.61 5.25
CA GLU A 46 3.02 -10.19 4.00
C GLU A 46 3.05 -9.18 2.84
N VAL A 47 2.65 -7.93 3.08
CA VAL A 47 2.77 -6.86 2.07
C VAL A 47 4.24 -6.66 1.65
N ARG A 48 5.16 -6.61 2.62
CA ARG A 48 6.61 -6.54 2.35
C ARG A 48 7.07 -7.71 1.47
N ARG A 49 6.61 -8.93 1.77
CA ARG A 49 6.94 -10.12 0.98
C ARG A 49 6.41 -10.00 -0.45
N MET A 50 5.18 -9.51 -0.64
CA MET A 50 4.59 -9.33 -1.97
C MET A 50 5.37 -8.33 -2.84
N ILE A 51 5.90 -7.26 -2.23
CA ILE A 51 6.76 -6.27 -2.91
C ILE A 51 8.12 -6.89 -3.30
N THR A 52 8.78 -7.56 -2.36
CA THR A 52 10.18 -8.00 -2.50
C THR A 52 10.38 -9.35 -3.19
N THR A 53 9.34 -10.19 -3.27
CA THR A 53 9.44 -11.56 -3.82
C THR A 53 9.92 -11.56 -5.28
N THR A 54 11.04 -12.24 -5.55
CA THR A 54 11.63 -12.36 -6.91
C THR A 54 10.82 -13.23 -7.87
N ALA A 55 9.93 -14.09 -7.36
CA ALA A 55 9.05 -14.93 -8.18
C ALA A 55 7.95 -14.14 -8.92
N ASN A 56 7.64 -12.92 -8.49
CA ASN A 56 6.56 -12.11 -9.07
C ASN A 56 7.03 -11.44 -10.37
N LYS A 57 6.20 -11.52 -11.44
CA LYS A 57 6.41 -10.72 -12.65
C LYS A 57 6.46 -9.23 -12.29
N LEU A 58 7.28 -8.45 -13.00
CA LEU A 58 7.45 -7.01 -12.77
C LEU A 58 6.10 -6.26 -12.68
N ALA A 59 5.16 -6.57 -13.56
CA ALA A 59 3.81 -5.99 -13.54
C ALA A 59 3.08 -6.15 -12.19
N HIS A 60 3.18 -7.33 -11.55
CA HIS A 60 2.56 -7.58 -10.24
C HIS A 60 3.25 -6.78 -9.13
N LYS A 61 4.58 -6.63 -9.19
CA LYS A 61 5.31 -5.82 -8.23
C LYS A 61 4.94 -4.35 -8.33
N LEU A 62 4.95 -3.79 -9.54
CA LEU A 62 4.58 -2.39 -9.77
C LEU A 62 3.12 -2.14 -9.35
N HIS A 63 2.23 -3.09 -9.62
CA HIS A 63 0.85 -3.05 -9.12
C HIS A 63 0.78 -3.01 -7.59
N MET A 64 1.56 -3.83 -6.90
CA MET A 64 1.59 -3.87 -5.44
C MET A 64 2.09 -2.54 -4.87
N ILE A 65 3.17 -2.00 -5.43
CA ILE A 65 3.72 -0.68 -5.06
C ILE A 65 2.66 0.39 -5.26
N ASP A 66 1.99 0.43 -6.41
CA ASP A 66 0.94 1.40 -6.70
C ASP A 66 -0.23 1.31 -5.72
N SER A 67 -0.65 0.08 -5.40
CA SER A 67 -1.75 -0.16 -4.47
C SER A 67 -1.42 0.37 -3.07
N VAL A 68 -0.21 0.06 -2.58
CA VAL A 68 0.28 0.51 -1.28
C VAL A 68 0.40 2.03 -1.22
N GLN A 69 0.85 2.67 -2.31
CA GLN A 69 0.88 4.13 -2.42
C GLN A 69 -0.52 4.75 -2.40
N ARG A 70 -1.46 4.21 -3.20
CA ARG A 70 -2.86 4.68 -3.25
C ARG A 70 -3.60 4.52 -1.93
N LEU A 71 -3.27 3.48 -1.15
CA LEU A 71 -3.78 3.27 0.20
C LEU A 71 -3.19 4.23 1.22
N GLY A 72 -2.17 5.02 0.88
CA GLY A 72 -1.54 5.98 1.78
C GLY A 72 -0.65 5.34 2.85
N VAL A 73 -0.26 4.07 2.68
CA VAL A 73 0.54 3.30 3.64
C VAL A 73 1.97 3.02 3.16
N ALA A 74 2.40 3.67 2.07
CA ALA A 74 3.72 3.50 1.47
C ALA A 74 4.88 3.83 2.40
N TYR A 75 4.68 4.75 3.35
CA TYR A 75 5.68 5.16 4.34
C TYR A 75 6.18 4.00 5.23
N HIS A 76 5.45 2.89 5.28
CA HIS A 76 5.88 1.67 5.97
C HIS A 76 6.88 0.81 5.19
N PHE A 77 7.08 1.09 3.90
CA PHE A 77 7.78 0.25 2.94
C PHE A 77 8.73 1.03 2.01
N GLU A 78 9.15 2.25 2.40
CA GLU A 78 9.92 3.16 1.53
C GLU A 78 11.18 2.51 0.97
N LYS A 79 11.95 1.83 1.83
CA LYS A 79 13.18 1.15 1.45
C LYS A 79 12.93 0.03 0.45
N GLU A 80 11.92 -0.81 0.71
CA GLU A 80 11.58 -1.93 -0.18
C GLU A 80 11.08 -1.43 -1.54
N ILE A 81 10.35 -0.32 -1.57
CA ILE A 81 9.90 0.31 -2.82
C ILE A 81 11.11 0.86 -3.60
N GLU A 82 12.02 1.57 -2.94
CA GLU A 82 13.22 2.13 -3.56
C GLU A 82 14.12 1.01 -4.15
N ASP A 83 14.40 -0.02 -3.36
CA ASP A 83 15.22 -1.16 -3.77
C ASP A 83 14.62 -1.89 -5.00
N GLU A 84 13.31 -2.12 -5.01
CA GLU A 84 12.64 -2.82 -6.12
C GLU A 84 12.52 -1.95 -7.38
N LEU A 85 12.28 -0.65 -7.24
CA LEU A 85 12.29 0.26 -8.39
C LEU A 85 13.69 0.39 -9.00
N GLY A 86 14.75 0.40 -8.17
CA GLY A 86 16.14 0.38 -8.66
C GLY A 86 16.43 -0.82 -9.57
N LYS A 87 15.94 -2.01 -9.21
CA LYS A 87 16.09 -3.25 -10.00
C LYS A 87 15.26 -3.23 -11.29
N ALA A 88 14.11 -2.55 -11.27
CA ALA A 88 13.19 -2.49 -12.41
C ALA A 88 13.71 -1.67 -13.61
N SER A 89 14.89 -1.03 -13.50
CA SER A 89 15.46 -0.11 -14.50
C SER A 89 15.69 -0.74 -15.91
N HIS A 90 15.83 -2.06 -16.03
CA HIS A 90 16.41 -2.68 -17.24
C HIS A 90 15.45 -3.33 -18.26
N TYR A 91 14.12 -3.32 -18.08
CA TYR A 91 13.20 -4.05 -18.97
C TYR A 91 12.21 -3.14 -19.71
N LEU A 92 12.37 -2.93 -21.02
CA LEU A 92 11.50 -1.98 -21.76
C LEU A 92 10.72 -2.61 -22.93
N ASP A 93 11.11 -3.77 -23.43
CA ASP A 93 10.74 -4.13 -24.79
C ASP A 93 9.40 -4.88 -24.92
N ARG A 94 8.97 -5.62 -23.87
CA ARG A 94 7.75 -6.46 -23.93
C ARG A 94 6.58 -6.02 -23.04
N ASP A 95 6.71 -4.89 -22.35
CA ASP A 95 5.67 -4.42 -21.43
C ASP A 95 4.50 -3.77 -22.16
N ASP A 96 3.28 -4.01 -21.70
CA ASP A 96 2.05 -3.39 -22.20
C ASP A 96 1.93 -1.91 -21.77
N LEU A 97 0.91 -1.21 -22.29
CA LEU A 97 0.71 0.22 -22.02
C LEU A 97 0.52 0.49 -20.52
N TYR A 98 -0.21 -0.39 -19.83
CA TYR A 98 -0.44 -0.30 -18.39
C TYR A 98 0.89 -0.33 -17.61
N VAL A 99 1.73 -1.33 -17.85
CA VAL A 99 3.00 -1.52 -17.15
C VAL A 99 3.97 -0.39 -17.44
N VAL A 100 4.10 0.03 -18.71
CA VAL A 100 4.98 1.15 -19.09
C VAL A 100 4.53 2.46 -18.44
N SER A 101 3.23 2.75 -18.47
CA SER A 101 2.68 3.97 -17.88
C SER A 101 2.85 4.00 -16.36
N LEU A 102 2.58 2.87 -15.71
CA LEU A 102 2.72 2.75 -14.26
C LEU A 102 4.17 2.92 -13.83
N ARG A 103 5.09 2.28 -14.55
CA ARG A 103 6.52 2.42 -14.32
C ARG A 103 6.96 3.87 -14.50
N PHE A 104 6.58 4.51 -15.61
CA PHE A 104 6.89 5.92 -15.84
C PHE A 104 6.47 6.81 -14.66
N ARG A 105 5.24 6.62 -14.18
CA ARG A 105 4.71 7.34 -13.01
C ARG A 105 5.53 7.07 -11.74
N LEU A 106 5.75 5.80 -11.39
CA LEU A 106 6.45 5.42 -10.17
C LEU A 106 7.89 5.96 -10.10
N PHE A 107 8.63 5.87 -11.21
CA PHE A 107 10.00 6.41 -11.25
C PHE A 107 10.03 7.93 -11.19
N ARG A 108 9.12 8.62 -11.89
CA ARG A 108 9.02 10.09 -11.85
C ARG A 108 8.65 10.59 -10.45
N GLN A 109 7.82 9.86 -9.71
CA GLN A 109 7.49 10.17 -8.31
C GLN A 109 8.72 10.07 -7.40
N GLN A 110 9.67 9.19 -7.70
CA GLN A 110 10.97 9.08 -7.01
C GLN A 110 12.01 10.11 -7.51
N GLY A 111 11.62 11.04 -8.37
CA GLY A 111 12.54 12.03 -8.96
C GLY A 111 13.45 11.47 -10.08
N VAL A 112 13.28 10.21 -10.47
CA VAL A 112 14.04 9.61 -11.57
C VAL A 112 13.46 10.06 -12.92
N LYS A 113 14.33 10.62 -13.77
CA LYS A 113 13.94 11.10 -15.10
C LYS A 113 13.86 9.93 -16.08
N ILE A 114 12.65 9.45 -16.34
CA ILE A 114 12.38 8.56 -17.46
C ILE A 114 12.01 9.39 -18.70
N PRO A 115 12.64 9.14 -19.86
CA PRO A 115 12.30 9.81 -21.11
C PRO A 115 10.88 9.44 -21.59
N CYS A 116 10.23 10.33 -22.32
CA CYS A 116 8.85 10.09 -22.79
C CYS A 116 8.81 9.17 -24.02
N ASP A 117 9.96 8.89 -24.63
CA ASP A 117 10.12 8.02 -25.80
C ASP A 117 9.76 6.54 -25.51
N VAL A 118 9.70 6.14 -24.23
CA VAL A 118 9.19 4.83 -23.81
C VAL A 118 7.77 4.55 -24.30
N PHE A 119 7.03 5.60 -24.66
CA PHE A 119 5.68 5.50 -25.21
C PHE A 119 5.62 5.40 -26.74
N GLU A 120 6.73 5.58 -27.48
CA GLU A 120 6.72 5.59 -28.95
C GLU A 120 6.27 4.24 -29.54
N LYS A 121 6.55 3.11 -28.87
CA LYS A 121 6.09 1.78 -29.33
C LYS A 121 4.56 1.64 -29.38
N PHE A 122 3.84 2.50 -28.67
CA PHE A 122 2.37 2.54 -28.64
C PHE A 122 1.78 3.49 -29.68
N LYS A 123 2.62 4.14 -30.50
CA LYS A 123 2.20 5.02 -31.57
C LYS A 123 2.29 4.35 -32.94
N ASP A 124 1.45 4.79 -33.86
CA ASP A 124 1.49 4.45 -35.28
C ASP A 124 2.51 5.30 -36.05
N ASP A 125 2.62 5.07 -37.36
CA ASP A 125 3.55 5.77 -38.24
C ASP A 125 3.21 7.27 -38.40
N GLU A 126 1.99 7.69 -38.05
CA GLU A 126 1.57 9.09 -38.01
C GLU A 126 1.89 9.76 -36.65
N GLY A 127 2.42 9.00 -35.69
CA GLY A 127 2.75 9.46 -34.33
C GLY A 127 1.54 9.55 -33.39
N LYS A 128 0.38 9.01 -33.77
CA LYS A 128 -0.82 8.91 -32.92
C LYS A 128 -0.80 7.60 -32.14
N PHE A 129 -1.44 7.56 -30.98
CA PHE A 129 -1.60 6.30 -30.25
C PHE A 129 -2.45 5.32 -31.07
N LYS A 130 -1.99 4.07 -31.19
CA LYS A 130 -2.62 3.01 -31.98
C LYS A 130 -4.09 2.81 -31.56
N GLU A 131 -5.00 2.71 -32.53
CA GLU A 131 -6.43 2.47 -32.26
C GLU A 131 -6.68 1.17 -31.48
N SER A 132 -5.80 0.18 -31.61
CA SER A 132 -5.86 -1.08 -30.83
C SER A 132 -5.86 -0.86 -29.32
N LEU A 133 -5.39 0.30 -28.83
CA LEU A 133 -5.32 0.64 -27.41
C LEU A 133 -6.65 1.15 -26.84
N ILE A 134 -7.65 1.47 -27.68
CA ILE A 134 -8.96 1.99 -27.23
C ILE A 134 -9.64 1.04 -26.25
N ASN A 135 -9.46 -0.27 -26.43
CA ASN A 135 -10.04 -1.29 -25.57
C ASN A 135 -9.21 -1.54 -24.28
N ASP A 136 -7.98 -1.03 -24.20
CA ASP A 136 -7.15 -1.10 -22.99
C ASP A 136 -7.47 0.09 -22.06
N ILE A 137 -8.66 0.05 -21.47
CA ILE A 137 -9.14 1.10 -20.54
C ILE A 137 -8.12 1.35 -19.43
N ARG A 138 -7.51 0.27 -18.92
CA ARG A 138 -6.55 0.33 -17.82
C ARG A 138 -5.24 1.00 -18.25
N GLY A 139 -4.71 0.63 -19.41
CA GLY A 139 -3.54 1.25 -20.02
C GLY A 139 -3.77 2.73 -20.33
N MET A 140 -4.92 3.06 -20.92
CA MET A 140 -5.29 4.44 -21.23
C MET A 140 -5.43 5.32 -19.99
N LEU A 141 -6.07 4.83 -18.93
CA LEU A 141 -6.15 5.55 -17.66
C LEU A 141 -4.76 5.77 -17.06
N SER A 142 -3.90 4.75 -17.10
CA SER A 142 -2.54 4.84 -16.55
C SER A 142 -1.67 5.79 -17.36
N LEU A 143 -1.85 5.82 -18.68
CA LEU A 143 -1.17 6.77 -19.58
C LEU A 143 -1.58 8.21 -19.26
N TYR A 144 -2.87 8.46 -19.03
CA TYR A 144 -3.36 9.77 -18.61
C TYR A 144 -2.71 10.24 -17.29
N GLU A 145 -2.62 9.37 -16.29
CA GLU A 145 -1.91 9.66 -15.03
C GLU A 145 -0.42 9.95 -15.25
N ALA A 146 0.24 9.18 -16.11
CA ALA A 146 1.64 9.36 -16.46
C ALA A 146 1.90 10.70 -17.17
N ALA A 147 1.03 11.10 -18.10
CA ALA A 147 1.13 12.35 -18.83
C ALA A 147 1.11 13.58 -17.89
N TYR A 148 0.33 13.53 -16.82
CA TYR A 148 0.29 14.60 -15.82
C TYR A 148 1.65 14.85 -15.16
N LEU A 149 2.43 13.79 -14.93
CA LEU A 149 3.78 13.86 -14.36
C LEU A 149 4.84 14.26 -15.40
N ALA A 150 4.62 13.95 -16.67
CA ALA A 150 5.49 14.39 -17.76
C ALA A 150 5.50 15.92 -17.92
N ILE A 151 4.34 16.56 -17.72
CA ILE A 151 4.17 18.01 -17.82
C ILE A 151 4.82 18.73 -16.62
N ARG A 152 4.59 18.24 -15.41
CA ARG A 152 5.15 18.83 -14.17
C ARG A 152 6.66 18.65 -14.03
N GLY A 153 7.22 17.56 -14.56
CA GLY A 153 8.65 17.27 -14.53
C GLY A 153 9.54 18.18 -15.38
N ARG A 154 8.98 19.15 -16.13
CA ARG A 154 9.75 20.18 -16.84
C ARG A 154 9.91 21.50 -16.06
N HIS A 155 9.28 21.67 -14.89
CA HIS A 155 9.22 22.96 -14.17
C HIS A 155 10.04 23.04 -12.88
N PHE A 156 10.43 21.93 -12.28
CA PHE A 156 11.40 21.94 -11.17
C PHE A 156 12.82 21.82 -11.75
N ARG A 157 13.44 22.99 -11.97
CA ARG A 157 14.88 23.19 -12.17
C ARG A 157 15.51 23.61 -10.86
#